data_AF-A0A2D8FBD9-F1
#
_entry.id   AF-A0A2D8FBD9-F1
#
_cell.length_a   1.000
_cell.length_b   1.000
_cell.length_c   1.000
_cell.angle_alpha   90.00
_cell.angle_beta   90.00
_cell.angle_gamma   90.00
#
_symmetry.space_group_name_H-M   'P 1'
#
loop_
_entity.id
_entity.type
_entity.pdbx_description
1 polymer ?
#
loop_
_entity_poly.entity_id
_entity_poly.type
_entity_poly.pdbx_seq_one_letter_code
_entity_poly.pdbx_strand_id
1 'polypeptide(L)' 'MGPYSEDTQFKRAEAIKRLLEQNPQLDPLYRGMWENKLRALAKNETEYNWRVRNLYEGMKRGPVIEY' A
#
# COMPACT_ATOMS: atom_id res chain seq x y z
N MET A 1 2.01 -5.42 8.67
CA MET A 1 1.50 -5.85 7.35
C MET A 1 1.03 -7.28 7.50
N GLY A 2 -0.22 -7.60 7.14
CA GLY A 2 -0.73 -8.98 7.17
C GLY A 2 -0.19 -9.81 6.01
N PRO A 3 -0.54 -11.10 5.89
CA PRO A 3 -0.18 -11.91 4.73
C PRO A 3 -0.76 -11.30 3.44
N TYR A 4 -0.17 -11.67 2.30
CA TYR A 4 -0.73 -11.28 1.01
C TYR A 4 -2.16 -11.81 0.86
N SER A 5 -3.04 -10.98 0.32
CA SER A 5 -4.41 -11.33 -0.02
C SER A 5 -4.78 -10.55 -1.26
N GLU A 6 -5.05 -11.28 -2.35
CA GLU A 6 -5.43 -10.70 -3.63
C GLU A 6 -6.72 -9.86 -3.49
N ASP A 7 -7.74 -10.40 -2.83
CA ASP A 7 -8.98 -9.68 -2.48
C ASP A 7 -8.71 -8.36 -1.76
N THR A 8 -7.73 -8.34 -0.85
CA THR A 8 -7.37 -7.12 -0.12
C THR A 8 -6.72 -6.10 -1.04
N GLN A 9 -5.88 -6.52 -2.00
CA GLN A 9 -5.30 -5.61 -2.99
C GLN A 9 -6.39 -5.07 -3.92
N PHE A 10 -7.32 -5.90 -4.38
CA PHE A 10 -8.46 -5.47 -5.20
C PHE A 10 -9.35 -4.47 -4.46
N LYS A 11 -9.74 -4.75 -3.22
CA LYS A 11 -10.53 -3.82 -2.38
C LYS A 11 -9.86 -2.46 -2.23
N ARG A 12 -8.53 -2.43 -2.09
CA ARG A 12 -7.74 -1.19 -2.03
C ARG A 12 -7.75 -0.45 -3.38
N ALA A 13 -7.56 -1.18 -4.47
CA ALA A 13 -7.57 -0.61 -5.82
C ALA A 13 -8.94 0.03 -6.13
N GLU A 14 -10.03 -0.67 -5.83
CA GLU A 14 -11.40 -0.17 -6.01
C GLU A 14 -11.68 1.07 -5.14
N ALA A 15 -11.24 1.05 -3.88
CA ALA A 15 -11.43 2.20 -2.99
C ALA A 15 -10.70 3.45 -3.50
N ILE A 16 -9.47 3.30 -4.01
CA ILE A 16 -8.70 4.41 -4.57
C ILE A 16 -9.33 4.87 -5.90
N LYS A 17 -9.73 3.95 -6.77
CA LYS A 17 -10.43 4.28 -8.02
C LYS A 17 -11.69 5.11 -7.73
N ARG A 18 -12.53 4.64 -6.82
CA ARG A 18 -13.74 5.34 -6.40
C ARG A 18 -13.44 6.73 -5.84
N LEU A 19 -12.40 6.87 -5.01
CA LEU A 19 -11.96 8.17 -4.49
C LEU A 19 -11.63 9.14 -5.62
N LEU A 20 -10.86 8.70 -6.62
CA LEU A 20 -10.42 9.53 -7.73
C LEU A 20 -11.56 9.92 -8.70
N GLU A 21 -12.54 9.03 -8.89
CA GLU A 21 -13.71 9.25 -9.73
C GLU A 21 -14.75 10.16 -9.07
N GLN A 22 -15.02 9.98 -7.78
CA GLN A 22 -16.04 10.74 -7.06
C GLN A 22 -15.58 12.14 -6.63
N ASN A 23 -14.27 12.43 -6.71
CA ASN A 23 -13.70 13.71 -6.29
C ASN A 23 -12.89 14.34 -7.43
N PRO A 24 -13.53 14.80 -8.53
CA PRO A 24 -12.84 15.49 -9.62
C PRO A 24 -12.08 16.73 -9.14
N GLN A 25 -12.59 17.42 -8.13
CA GLN A 25 -12.04 18.61 -7.49
C GLN A 25 -10.86 18.34 -6.54
N LEU A 26 -10.44 17.08 -6.39
CA LEU A 26 -9.29 16.74 -5.57
C LEU A 26 -8.05 17.49 -6.08
N ASP A 27 -7.36 18.17 -5.17
CA ASP A 27 -6.17 18.93 -5.52
C ASP A 27 -5.14 18.04 -6.28
N PRO A 28 -4.50 18.55 -7.35
CA PRO A 28 -3.65 17.75 -8.22
C PRO A 28 -2.52 17.01 -7.50
N LEU A 29 -1.96 17.58 -6.43
CA LEU A 29 -0.91 16.95 -5.65
C LEU A 29 -1.44 15.68 -4.97
N TYR A 30 -2.61 15.77 -4.34
CA TYR A 30 -3.24 14.63 -3.68
C TYR A 30 -3.72 13.59 -4.68
N ARG A 31 -4.25 14.02 -5.84
CA ARG A 31 -4.58 13.11 -6.95
C ARG A 31 -3.36 12.30 -7.38
N GLY A 32 -2.25 12.96 -7.66
CA GLY A 32 -0.99 12.30 -8.03
C GLY A 32 -0.49 11.34 -6.95
N MET A 33 -0.64 11.70 -5.68
CA MET A 33 -0.30 10.82 -4.55
C MET A 33 -1.12 9.52 -4.57
N TRP A 34 -2.43 9.60 -4.73
CA TRP A 34 -3.32 8.42 -4.76
C TRP A 34 -3.13 7.57 -6.02
N GLU A 35 -2.90 8.19 -7.18
CA GLU A 35 -2.53 7.46 -8.40
C GLU A 35 -1.21 6.69 -8.23
N ASN A 36 -0.22 7.30 -7.56
CA ASN A 36 1.02 6.61 -7.22
C ASN A 36 0.77 5.43 -6.26
N LYS A 37 -0.11 5.59 -5.26
CA LYS A 37 -0.51 4.49 -4.38
C LYS A 37 -1.19 3.36 -5.15
N LEU A 38 -2.06 3.67 -6.10
CA LEU A 38 -2.73 2.69 -6.96
C LEU A 38 -1.72 1.89 -7.79
N ARG A 39 -0.78 2.59 -8.45
CA ARG A 39 0.30 1.96 -9.23
C ARG A 39 1.22 1.08 -8.38
N ALA A 40 1.38 1.42 -7.11
CA ALA A 40 2.25 0.72 -6.16
C ALA A 40 1.56 -0.43 -5.41
N LEU A 41 0.32 -0.81 -5.73
CA LEU A 41 -0.29 -2.04 -5.18
C LEU A 41 0.44 -3.27 -5.73
N ALA A 42 0.56 -4.31 -4.90
CA ALA A 42 1.21 -5.55 -5.31
C ALA A 42 0.24 -6.40 -6.15
N LYS A 43 0.69 -6.87 -7.31
CA LYS A 43 -0.15 -7.65 -8.24
C LYS A 43 -0.10 -9.15 -7.98
N ASN A 44 0.86 -9.61 -7.19
CA ASN A 44 0.99 -11.00 -6.77
C ASN A 44 1.70 -11.08 -5.41
N GLU A 45 1.68 -12.27 -4.82
CA GLU A 45 2.29 -12.55 -3.53
C GLU A 45 3.81 -12.32 -3.54
N THR A 46 4.50 -12.71 -4.60
CA THR A 46 5.96 -12.55 -4.72
C THR A 46 6.38 -11.09 -4.60
N GLU A 47 5.71 -10.19 -5.32
CA GLU A 47 5.95 -8.75 -5.26
C GLU A 47 5.66 -8.19 -3.86
N TYR A 48 4.57 -8.66 -3.23
CA TYR A 48 4.22 -8.27 -1.87
C TYR A 48 5.29 -8.68 -0.85
N ASN A 49 5.69 -9.96 -0.87
CA ASN A 49 6.66 -10.52 0.05
C ASN A 49 8.05 -9.89 -0.15
N TRP A 50 8.45 -9.61 -1.40
CA TRP A 50 9.67 -8.87 -1.70
C TRP A 50 9.65 -7.46 -1.09
N ARG A 51 8.54 -6.72 -1.22
CA ARG A 51 8.37 -5.40 -0.60
C ARG A 51 8.39 -5.45 0.92
N VAL A 52 7.68 -6.41 1.51
CA VAL A 52 7.66 -6.62 2.96
C VAL A 52 9.07 -6.88 3.46
N ARG A 53 9.78 -7.82 2.83
CA ARG A 53 11.17 -8.11 3.18
C ARG A 53 12.03 -6.86 3.11
N ASN A 54 12.05 -6.14 1.99
CA ASN A 54 12.89 -4.95 1.83
C ASN A 54 12.57 -3.86 2.86
N LEU A 55 11.29 -3.70 3.23
CA LEU A 55 10.91 -2.73 4.26
C LEU A 55 11.46 -3.12 5.64
N TYR A 56 11.38 -4.39 6.00
CA TYR A 56 11.80 -4.87 7.32
C TYR A 56 13.30 -5.19 7.42
N GLU A 57 13.98 -5.47 6.31
CA GLU A 57 15.41 -5.81 6.26
C GLU A 57 16.30 -4.64 6.74
N GLY A 58 15.88 -3.39 6.53
CA GLY A 58 16.57 -2.20 7.02
C GLY A 58 16.13 -1.73 8.42
N MET A 59 15.10 -2.33 9.02
CA MET A 59 14.62 -1.95 10.35
C MET A 59 15.54 -2.54 11.42
N LYS A 60 16.29 -1.67 12.13
CA LYS A 60 16.96 -2.07 13.36
C LYS A 60 15.90 -2.50 14.37
N ARG A 61 16.07 -3.69 14.97
CA ARG A 61 15.25 -4.11 16.11
C ARG A 61 15.40 -3.05 17.21
N GLY A 62 14.31 -2.38 17.55
CA GLY A 62 14.25 -1.52 18.73
C GLY A 62 14.47 -2.33 20.00
N PRO A 63 14.73 -1.68 21.15
CA PRO A 63 14.84 -2.40 22.42
C PRO A 63 13.56 -3.21 22.66
N VAL A 64 13.73 -4.47 23.07
CA VAL A 64 12.62 -5.28 23.55
C VAL A 64 12.18 -4.67 24.87
N ILE A 65 10.95 -4.16 24.92
CA ILE A 65 10.34 -3.70 26.18
C ILE A 65 9.77 -4.96 26.85
N GLU A 66 10.49 -5.49 27.83
CA GLU A 66 9.95 -6.49 28.76
C GLU A 66 9.08 -5.74 29.78
N TYR A 67 7.82 -6.17 29.94
CA TYR A 67 6.87 -5.65 30.93
C TYR A 67 6.91 -6.49 32.20
#